data_AF-A0A2D5RSF4-F1
#
_entry.id   AF-A0A2D5RSF4-F1
#
_cell.length_a   1.000
_cell.length_b   1.000
_cell.length_c   1.000
_cell.angle_alpha   90.00
_cell.angle_beta   90.00
_cell.angle_gamma   90.00
#
_symmetry.space_group_name_H-M   'P 1'
#
loop_
_entity.id
_entity.type
_entity.pdbx_description
1 polymer ?
#
loop_
_entity_poly.entity_id
_entity_poly.type
_entity_poly.pdbx_seq_one_letter_code
_entity_poly.pdbx_strand_id
1 'polypeptide(L)'
;MKQPSHQLADITYAQLREQSRAQAVSKMPLRLQESVKLEDITGRTIAQLSRWETHPNRRVMWSWPQWTSRYAAIYPKRFELAIWFHSMLCSASLGRPTWGAGKLRLDMI
;
A
#
# COMPACT_ATOMS: atom_id res chain seq x y z
N MET A 1 21.89 9.18 2.11
CA MET A 1 21.36 9.23 3.49
C MET A 1 20.07 10.04 3.48
N LYS A 2 18.95 9.51 4.01
CA LYS A 2 17.67 10.27 4.06
C LYS A 2 17.81 11.43 5.06
N GLN A 3 17.24 12.60 4.76
CA GLN A 3 17.24 13.73 5.70
C GLN A 3 16.45 13.37 6.98
N PRO A 4 16.81 13.88 8.17
CA PRO A 4 16.15 13.54 9.43
C PRO A 4 14.63 13.79 9.43
N SER A 5 14.19 14.89 8.81
CA SER A 5 12.77 15.25 8.64
C SER A 5 12.01 14.22 7.79
N HIS A 6 12.66 13.64 6.78
CA HIS A 6 12.07 12.59 5.94
C HIS A 6 11.89 11.29 6.73
N GLN A 7 12.87 10.92 7.57
CA GLN A 7 12.79 9.72 8.40
C GLN A 7 11.68 9.84 9.43
N LEU A 8 11.60 11.00 10.11
CA LEU A 8 10.53 11.28 11.06
C LEU A 8 9.15 11.19 10.38
N ALA A 9 8.99 11.81 9.22
CA ALA A 9 7.73 11.76 8.47
C ALA A 9 7.36 10.31 8.06
N ASP A 10 8.31 9.50 7.63
CA ASP A 10 8.06 8.09 7.24
C ASP A 10 7.59 7.27 8.45
N ILE A 11 8.21 7.45 9.63
CA ILE A 11 7.81 6.79 10.88
C ILE A 11 6.40 7.21 11.29
N THR A 12 6.13 8.52 11.33
CA THR A 12 4.81 9.04 11.71
C THR A 12 3.72 8.52 10.75
N TYR A 13 3.96 8.56 9.45
CA TYR A 13 2.96 8.09 8.47
C TYR A 13 2.86 6.56 8.40
N ALA A 14 3.89 5.80 8.79
CA ALA A 14 3.77 4.36 8.99
C ALA A 14 2.74 4.04 10.10
N GLN A 15 2.84 4.71 11.24
CA GLN A 15 1.88 4.56 12.35
C GLN A 15 0.46 4.96 11.93
N LEU A 16 0.30 6.07 11.22
CA LEU A 16 -1.02 6.51 10.73
C LEU A 16 -1.64 5.50 9.75
N ARG A 17 -0.83 4.90 8.87
CA ARG A 17 -1.29 3.86 7.94
C ARG A 17 -1.74 2.61 8.68
N GLU A 18 -0.96 2.15 9.66
CA GLU A 18 -1.31 1.01 10.50
C GLU A 18 -2.63 1.25 11.24
N GLN A 19 -2.77 2.39 11.91
CA GLN A 19 -4.01 2.76 12.61
C GLN A 19 -5.21 2.82 11.67
N SER A 20 -5.03 3.41 10.48
CA SER A 20 -6.09 3.49 9.47
C SER A 20 -6.54 2.12 8.98
N ARG A 21 -5.61 1.18 8.77
CA ARG A 21 -5.92 -0.20 8.38
C ARG A 21 -6.63 -0.95 9.50
N ALA A 22 -6.16 -0.82 10.73
CA ALA A 22 -6.81 -1.45 11.90
C ALA A 22 -8.25 -0.95 12.08
N GLN A 23 -8.48 0.37 11.96
CA GLN A 23 -9.82 0.95 11.99
C GLN A 23 -10.70 0.50 10.82
N ALA A 24 -10.12 0.33 9.63
CA ALA A 24 -10.86 -0.17 8.48
C ALA A 24 -11.31 -1.62 8.69
N VAL A 25 -10.44 -2.49 9.21
CA VAL A 25 -10.79 -3.89 9.55
C VAL A 25 -11.85 -3.93 10.65
N SER A 26 -11.71 -3.17 11.73
CA SER A 26 -12.68 -3.20 12.84
C SER A 26 -14.10 -2.76 12.46
N LYS A 27 -14.24 -1.97 11.39
CA LYS A 27 -15.52 -1.55 10.83
C LYS A 27 -16.13 -2.56 9.84
N MET A 28 -15.43 -3.62 9.49
CA MET A 28 -15.94 -4.66 8.58
C MET A 28 -16.92 -5.59 9.32
N PRO A 29 -17.84 -6.27 8.60
CA PRO A 29 -18.60 -7.40 9.15
C PRO A 29 -17.67 -8.47 9.74
N LEU A 30 -18.04 -9.08 10.87
CA LEU A 30 -17.22 -10.07 11.60
C LEU A 30 -16.60 -11.15 10.69
N ARG A 31 -17.40 -11.74 9.79
CA ARG A 31 -16.93 -12.75 8.81
C ARG A 31 -15.75 -12.28 7.94
N LEU A 32 -15.69 -10.98 7.64
CA LEU A 32 -14.63 -10.38 6.83
C LEU A 32 -13.45 -9.96 7.70
N GLN A 33 -13.62 -9.66 8.99
CA GLN A 33 -12.50 -9.31 9.87
C GLN A 33 -11.49 -10.46 10.00
N GLU A 34 -11.97 -11.70 10.01
CA GLU A 34 -11.10 -12.89 10.08
C GLU A 34 -10.47 -13.25 8.73
N SER A 35 -11.14 -12.89 7.63
CA SER A 35 -10.76 -13.32 6.28
C SER A 35 -9.96 -12.26 5.51
N VAL A 36 -10.20 -10.97 5.78
CA VAL A 36 -9.58 -9.85 5.08
C VAL A 36 -8.40 -9.32 5.90
N LYS A 37 -7.24 -9.21 5.26
CA LYS A 37 -6.07 -8.54 5.85
C LYS A 37 -5.71 -7.30 5.04
N LEU A 38 -5.54 -6.19 5.75
CA LEU A 38 -5.05 -4.93 5.20
C LEU A 38 -3.63 -4.71 5.72
N GLU A 39 -2.66 -4.71 4.81
CA GLU A 39 -1.23 -4.65 5.16
C GLU A 39 -0.49 -3.59 4.34
N ASP A 40 0.78 -3.32 4.68
CA ASP A 40 1.71 -2.63 3.77
C ASP A 40 2.11 -3.54 2.60
N ILE A 41 2.75 -2.95 1.58
CA ILE A 41 3.31 -3.72 0.47
C ILE A 41 4.67 -4.28 0.92
N THR A 42 4.61 -5.47 1.50
CA THR A 42 5.78 -6.21 1.96
C THR A 42 6.44 -7.01 0.82
N GLY A 43 7.58 -7.65 1.10
CA GLY A 43 8.21 -8.58 0.15
C GLY A 43 7.27 -9.71 -0.31
N ARG A 44 6.38 -10.19 0.56
CA ARG A 44 5.34 -11.18 0.20
C ARG A 44 4.34 -10.61 -0.81
N THR A 45 3.90 -9.37 -0.59
CA THR A 45 3.01 -8.67 -1.53
C THR A 45 3.69 -8.50 -2.88
N ILE A 46 4.94 -8.04 -2.89
CA ILE A 46 5.73 -7.88 -4.12
C ILE A 46 5.87 -9.22 -4.86
N ALA A 47 6.16 -10.32 -4.17
CA ALA A 47 6.28 -11.64 -4.79
C ALA A 47 4.99 -12.10 -5.48
N GLN A 48 3.81 -11.79 -4.92
CA GLN A 48 2.53 -12.06 -5.58
C GLN A 48 2.26 -11.10 -6.74
N LEU A 49 2.55 -9.81 -6.58
CA LEU A 49 2.39 -8.82 -7.64
C LEU A 49 3.25 -9.13 -8.87
N SER A 50 4.48 -9.61 -8.68
CA SER A 50 5.34 -10.04 -9.78
C SER A 50 4.73 -11.16 -10.62
N ARG A 51 3.86 -12.00 -10.04
CA ARG A 51 3.13 -13.04 -10.79
C ARG A 51 2.03 -12.45 -11.67
N TRP A 52 1.50 -11.29 -11.31
CA TRP A 52 0.52 -10.59 -12.15
C TRP A 52 1.17 -9.82 -13.29
N GLU A 53 2.48 -9.54 -13.21
CA GLU A 53 3.18 -8.83 -14.27
C GLU A 53 3.15 -9.56 -15.62
N THR A 54 3.08 -10.90 -15.59
CA THR A 54 2.97 -11.75 -16.78
C THR A 54 1.54 -12.13 -17.15
N HIS A 55 0.54 -11.63 -16.42
CA HIS A 55 -0.86 -12.00 -16.65
C HIS A 55 -1.36 -11.45 -18.00
N PRO A 56 -2.01 -12.25 -18.86
CA PRO A 56 -2.41 -11.82 -20.21
C PRO A 56 -3.40 -10.66 -20.21
N ASN A 57 -4.23 -10.53 -19.17
CA ASN A 57 -5.22 -9.44 -19.05
C ASN A 57 -4.67 -8.19 -18.34
N ARG A 58 -3.36 -8.09 -18.15
CA ARG A 58 -2.74 -6.94 -17.47
C ARG A 58 -2.92 -5.67 -18.32
N ARG A 59 -3.47 -4.62 -17.70
CA ARG A 59 -3.78 -3.34 -18.36
C ARG A 59 -2.73 -2.24 -18.16
N VAL A 60 -1.78 -2.44 -17.25
CA VAL A 60 -0.80 -1.42 -16.83
C VAL A 60 0.61 -2.00 -16.89
N MET A 61 1.60 -1.24 -17.38
CA MET A 61 2.95 -1.75 -17.65
C MET A 61 4.00 -1.43 -16.56
N TRP A 62 3.64 -0.90 -15.40
CA TRP A 62 4.61 -0.56 -14.36
C TRP A 62 5.18 -1.79 -13.63
N SER A 63 6.48 -1.80 -13.32
CA SER A 63 7.05 -2.85 -12.46
C SER A 63 6.76 -2.57 -10.99
N TRP A 64 5.98 -3.42 -10.33
CA TRP A 64 5.64 -3.26 -8.92
C TRP A 64 6.88 -3.22 -8.01
N PRO A 65 7.86 -4.15 -8.12
CA PRO A 65 9.07 -4.11 -7.30
C PRO A 65 9.87 -2.80 -7.43
N GLN A 66 10.02 -2.28 -8.65
CA GLN A 66 10.79 -1.07 -8.89
C GLN A 66 10.08 0.16 -8.35
N TRP A 67 8.76 0.24 -8.58
CA TRP A 67 7.98 1.40 -8.18
C TRP A 67 7.74 1.48 -6.68
N THR A 68 7.48 0.37 -5.98
CA THR A 68 7.24 0.39 -4.52
C THR A 68 8.44 0.94 -3.76
N SER A 69 9.64 0.46 -4.07
CA SER A 69 10.88 0.94 -3.45
C SER A 69 11.13 2.41 -3.73
N ARG A 70 10.99 2.83 -5.00
CA ARG A 70 11.16 4.23 -5.40
C ARG A 70 10.12 5.15 -4.76
N TYR A 71 8.87 4.70 -4.68
CA TYR A 71 7.77 5.48 -4.11
C TYR A 71 7.99 5.72 -2.60
N ALA A 72 8.40 4.68 -1.86
CA ALA A 72 8.74 4.78 -0.44
C ALA A 72 9.97 5.67 -0.18
N ALA A 73 10.91 5.72 -1.12
CA ALA A 73 12.10 6.57 -1.01
C ALA A 73 11.80 8.06 -1.23
N ILE A 74 10.82 8.40 -2.08
CA ILE A 74 10.49 9.78 -2.46
C ILE A 74 9.36 10.36 -1.60
N TYR A 75 8.39 9.52 -1.21
CA TYR A 75 7.15 9.97 -0.56
C TYR A 75 7.01 9.33 0.83
N PRO A 76 7.51 9.99 1.89
CA PRO A 76 7.36 9.49 3.26
C PRO A 76 5.89 9.52 3.72
N LYS A 77 5.10 10.45 3.17
CA LYS A 77 3.67 10.64 3.47
C LYS A 77 2.74 9.77 2.61
N ARG A 78 3.27 8.74 1.94
CA ARG A 78 2.52 7.94 0.98
C ARG A 78 1.36 7.19 1.62
N PHE A 79 0.37 6.91 0.79
CA PHE A 79 -0.60 5.85 1.02
C PHE A 79 -0.06 4.55 0.42
N GLU A 80 -0.23 3.46 1.17
CA GLU A 80 0.21 2.12 0.79
C GLU A 80 -0.77 1.12 1.39
N LEU A 81 -1.31 0.25 0.55
CA LEU A 81 -2.28 -0.76 0.97
C LEU A 81 -2.16 -2.02 0.12
N ALA A 82 -2.02 -3.16 0.78
CA ALA A 82 -2.24 -4.48 0.21
C ALA A 82 -3.51 -5.08 0.82
N ILE A 83 -4.42 -5.55 -0.02
CA ILE A 83 -5.67 -6.19 0.39
C ILE A 83 -5.55 -7.68 0.11
N TRP A 84 -5.68 -8.48 1.15
CA TRP A 84 -5.66 -9.94 1.08
C TRP A 84 -7.02 -10.49 1.49
N PHE A 85 -7.45 -11.54 0.80
CA PHE A 85 -8.53 -12.41 1.25
C PHE A 85 -7.95 -13.80 1.50
N HIS A 86 -7.97 -14.22 2.76
CA HIS A 86 -7.21 -15.37 3.26
C HIS A 86 -5.72 -15.29 2.90
N SER A 87 -5.25 -16.14 1.97
CA SER A 87 -3.87 -16.20 1.50
C SER A 87 -3.67 -15.58 0.12
N MET A 88 -4.74 -15.11 -0.52
CA MET A 88 -4.76 -14.55 -1.86
C MET A 88 -4.64 -13.03 -1.81
N LEU A 89 -3.66 -12.48 -2.53
CA LEU A 89 -3.62 -11.04 -2.77
C LEU A 89 -4.78 -10.69 -3.71
N CYS A 90 -5.60 -9.73 -3.32
CA CYS A 90 -6.73 -9.25 -4.14
C CYS A 90 -6.39 -7.95 -4.85
N SER A 91 -5.64 -7.07 -4.19
CA SER A 91 -5.25 -5.78 -4.75
C SER A 91 -4.04 -5.22 -4.01
N ALA A 92 -3.24 -4.39 -4.68
CA ALA A 92 -2.28 -3.52 -4.04
C ALA A 92 -2.50 -2.09 -4.55
N SER A 93 -2.19 -1.09 -3.75
CA SER A 93 -2.34 0.31 -4.16
C SER A 93 -1.29 1.20 -3.54
N LEU A 94 -0.81 2.15 -4.33
CA LEU A 94 0.09 3.22 -3.92
C LEU A 94 -0.51 4.57 -4.27
N GLY A 95 -0.29 5.54 -3.40
CA GLY A 95 -0.79 6.89 -3.62
C GLY A 95 -0.17 7.89 -2.67
N ARG A 96 -0.67 9.11 -2.72
CA ARG A 96 -0.20 10.19 -1.85
C ARG A 96 -1.28 11.23 -1.61
N PRO A 97 -1.26 11.90 -0.44
CA PRO A 97 -2.09 13.07 -0.23
C PRO A 97 -1.83 14.13 -1.31
N THR A 98 -2.89 14.81 -1.72
CA THR A 98 -2.79 16.00 -2.57
C THR A 98 -2.26 17.18 -1.77
N TRP A 99 -1.72 18.21 -2.44
CA TRP A 99 -1.12 19.39 -1.81
C TRP A 99 -2.06 20.11 -0.82
N GLY A 100 -3.37 20.08 -1.05
CA GLY A 100 -4.37 20.67 -0.15
C GLY A 100 -4.79 19.79 1.03
N ALA A 101 -4.16 18.62 1.24
CA ALA A 101 -4.40 17.66 2.33
C ALA A 101 -5.83 17.08 2.47
N GLY A 102 -6.81 17.53 1.68
CA GLY A 102 -8.19 17.04 1.75
C GLY A 102 -8.54 15.87 0.81
N LYS A 103 -7.62 15.47 -0.06
CA LYS A 103 -7.83 14.38 -1.03
C LYS A 103 -6.62 13.46 -1.11
N LEU A 104 -6.87 12.18 -1.37
CA LEU A 104 -5.85 11.18 -1.68
C LEU A 104 -5.84 10.92 -3.18
N ARG A 105 -4.66 10.97 -3.80
CA ARG A 105 -4.45 10.54 -5.19
C ARG A 105 -3.91 9.11 -5.18
N LEU A 106 -4.58 8.19 -5.87
CA LEU A 106 -4.04 6.86 -6.16
C LEU A 106 -3.24 6.93 -7.45
N ASP A 107 -2.01 6.45 -7.39
CA ASP A 107 -1.06 6.46 -8.50
C ASP A 107 -0.92 5.08 -9.15
N MET A 108 -1.10 4.01 -8.36
CA MET A 108 -1.01 2.64 -8.81
C MET A 108 -2.07 1.80 -8.10
N ILE A 109 -2.76 0.93 -8.85
CA ILE A 109 -3.77 -0.04 -8.40
C ILE A 109 -3.62 -1.32 -9.21
#